data_AF-A0A645E5X8-F1
#
_entry.id   AF-A0A645E5X8-F1
#
_cell.length_a   1.000
_cell.length_b   1.000
_cell.length_c   1.000
_cell.angle_alpha   90.00
_cell.angle_beta   90.00
_cell.angle_gamma   90.00
#
_symmetry.space_group_name_H-M   'P 1'
#
loop_
_entity.id
_entity.type
_entity.pdbx_description
1 polymer ?
#
loop_
_entity_poly.entity_id
_entity_poly.type
_entity_poly.pdbx_seq_one_letter_code
_entity_poly.pdbx_strand_id
1 'polypeptide(L)'
;MLEAAVAANAGDLEALLAAPAGDGTVQDLVNQMGAVVGEKVEVRRVARVEGENVDLYLHQTNPDLPAQVGVFVVTDANGAEVAHDIAMHVAAFRPSCLDRDSIPSDILDKERDTLTKLTLQDGKPEAIVPKIVEGRLNAFYKDNCLVDQDFARDPSQTVGKVLKGKNAKVTEFVRFQVGA
;
A
#
# COMPACT_ATOMS: atom_id res chain seq x y z
N MET A 1 15.37 0.19 -17.71
CA MET A 1 15.31 0.03 -16.24
C MET A 1 14.40 -1.12 -15.83
N LEU A 2 13.13 -1.16 -16.24
CA LEU A 2 12.24 -2.29 -15.90
C LEU A 2 12.79 -3.65 -16.36
N GLU A 3 13.29 -3.73 -17.60
CA GLU A 3 13.91 -4.97 -18.11
C GLU A 3 15.10 -5.42 -17.25
N ALA A 4 15.96 -4.48 -16.82
CA ALA A 4 17.07 -4.76 -15.92
C ALA A 4 16.59 -5.25 -14.54
N ALA A 5 15.53 -4.64 -13.99
CA ALA A 5 14.91 -5.06 -12.74
C ALA A 5 14.39 -6.50 -12.82
N VAL A 6 13.73 -6.85 -13.92
CA VAL A 6 13.21 -8.19 -14.17
C VAL A 6 14.35 -9.19 -14.35
N ALA A 7 15.33 -8.88 -15.19
CA ALA A 7 16.46 -9.76 -15.51
C ALA A 7 17.37 -10.03 -14.30
N ALA A 8 17.61 -9.02 -13.47
CA ALA A 8 18.40 -9.15 -12.24
C ALA A 8 17.61 -9.71 -11.06
N ASN A 9 16.31 -9.96 -11.23
CA ASN A 9 15.40 -10.35 -10.15
C ASN A 9 15.45 -9.38 -8.94
N ALA A 10 15.55 -8.08 -9.23
CA ALA A 10 15.77 -7.07 -8.19
C ALA A 10 14.51 -6.87 -7.34
N GLY A 11 14.61 -7.18 -6.03
CA GLY A 11 13.56 -6.94 -5.04
C GLY A 11 13.75 -5.64 -4.24
N ASP A 12 14.95 -5.07 -4.26
CA ASP A 12 15.31 -3.86 -3.52
C ASP A 12 16.15 -2.89 -4.37
N LEU A 13 16.35 -1.68 -3.84
CA LEU A 13 16.99 -0.59 -4.56
C LEU A 13 18.46 -0.88 -4.86
N GLU A 14 19.18 -1.52 -3.93
CA GLU A 14 20.60 -1.84 -4.10
C GLU A 14 20.79 -2.81 -5.27
N ALA A 15 20.02 -3.90 -5.27
CA ALA A 15 20.01 -4.89 -6.34
C ALA A 15 19.62 -4.26 -7.69
N LEU A 16 18.65 -3.34 -7.71
CA LEU A 16 18.24 -2.66 -8.93
C LEU A 16 19.34 -1.74 -9.46
N LEU A 17 19.95 -0.92 -8.61
CA LEU A 17 20.97 0.04 -9.03
C LEU A 17 22.23 -0.65 -9.58
N ALA A 18 22.57 -1.81 -9.01
CA ALA A 18 23.68 -2.65 -9.47
C ALA A 18 23.34 -3.48 -10.74
N ALA A 19 22.06 -3.56 -11.14
CA ALA A 19 21.66 -4.39 -12.27
C ALA A 19 22.28 -3.90 -13.59
N PRO A 20 22.73 -4.80 -14.48
CA PRO A 20 23.24 -4.43 -15.80
C PRO A 20 22.19 -3.70 -16.66
N ALA A 21 22.59 -2.61 -17.31
CA ALA A 21 21.77 -1.85 -18.24
C ALA A 21 22.64 -1.21 -19.32
N GLY A 22 22.52 -1.68 -20.58
CA GLY A 22 23.37 -1.22 -21.67
C GLY A 22 24.84 -1.53 -21.41
N ASP A 23 25.70 -0.52 -21.54
CA ASP A 23 27.16 -0.64 -21.34
C ASP A 23 27.59 -0.50 -19.87
N GLY A 24 26.65 -0.34 -18.93
CA GLY A 24 26.93 -0.14 -17.50
C GLY A 24 25.83 -0.71 -16.61
N THR A 25 25.55 -0.02 -15.51
CA THR A 25 24.51 -0.37 -14.55
C THR A 25 23.28 0.55 -14.67
N VAL A 26 22.19 0.20 -13.99
CA VAL A 26 21.05 1.11 -13.82
C VAL A 26 21.48 2.42 -13.16
N GLN A 27 22.39 2.38 -12.18
CA GLN A 27 22.94 3.59 -11.56
C GLN A 27 23.64 4.50 -12.58
N ASP A 28 24.43 3.93 -13.50
CA ASP A 28 25.11 4.69 -14.55
C ASP A 28 24.10 5.34 -15.50
N LEU A 29 23.06 4.59 -15.88
CA LEU A 29 21.98 5.09 -16.73
C LEU A 29 21.22 6.25 -16.07
N VAL A 30 20.92 6.14 -14.77
CA VAL A 30 20.27 7.22 -13.98
C VAL A 30 21.15 8.47 -13.94
N ASN A 31 22.44 8.30 -13.65
CA ASN A 31 23.41 9.40 -13.59
C ASN A 31 23.56 10.10 -14.94
N GLN A 32 23.63 9.33 -16.03
CA GLN A 32 23.69 9.86 -17.39
C GLN A 32 22.43 10.64 -17.73
N MET A 33 21.26 10.13 -17.37
CA MET A 33 19.98 10.83 -17.61
C MET A 33 19.90 12.13 -16.82
N GLY A 34 20.34 12.14 -15.55
CA GLY A 34 20.44 13.37 -14.76
C GLY A 34 21.38 14.40 -15.38
N ALA A 35 22.52 13.97 -15.92
CA ALA A 35 23.46 14.86 -16.62
C ALA A 35 22.87 15.46 -17.91
N VAL A 36 22.08 14.67 -18.66
CA VAL A 36 21.41 15.14 -19.89
C VAL A 36 20.29 16.13 -19.59
N VAL A 37 19.47 15.85 -18.57
CA VAL A 37 18.33 16.70 -18.18
C VAL A 37 18.79 17.96 -17.43
N GLY A 38 19.93 17.90 -16.73
CA GLY A 38 20.42 18.98 -15.87
C GLY A 38 19.72 19.02 -14.51
N GLU A 39 19.03 17.94 -14.13
CA GLU A 39 18.31 17.80 -12.86
C GLU A 39 18.77 16.57 -12.10
N LYS A 40 18.54 16.55 -10.78
CA LYS A 40 18.79 15.37 -9.97
C LYS A 40 17.73 14.31 -10.28
N VAL A 41 18.15 13.24 -10.93
CA VAL A 41 17.31 12.06 -11.19
C VAL A 41 17.75 10.94 -10.25
N GLU A 42 16.79 10.30 -9.58
CA GLU A 42 17.06 9.17 -8.69
C GLU A 42 15.95 8.12 -8.77
N VAL A 43 16.32 6.84 -8.66
CA VAL A 43 15.37 5.77 -8.39
C VAL A 43 15.21 5.70 -6.88
N ARG A 44 14.07 6.15 -6.37
CA ARG A 44 13.86 6.24 -4.91
C ARG A 44 13.53 4.89 -4.26
N ARG A 45 12.80 4.03 -4.97
CA ARG A 45 12.29 2.75 -4.46
C ARG A 45 11.93 1.82 -5.60
N VAL A 46 12.03 0.53 -5.32
CA VAL A 46 11.52 -0.56 -6.14
C VAL A 46 10.77 -1.51 -5.22
N ALA A 47 9.75 -2.17 -5.77
CA ALA A 47 9.09 -3.29 -5.12
C ALA A 47 8.86 -4.35 -6.19
N ARG A 48 8.90 -5.60 -5.76
CA ARG A 48 8.55 -6.75 -6.56
C ARG A 48 7.51 -7.55 -5.80
N VAL A 49 6.46 -7.96 -6.50
CA VAL A 49 5.39 -8.80 -5.95
C VAL A 49 5.24 -10.03 -6.81
N GLU A 50 4.87 -11.15 -6.19
CA GLU A 50 4.65 -12.43 -6.85
C GLU A 50 3.47 -13.14 -6.18
N GLY A 51 2.69 -13.90 -6.96
CA GLY A 51 1.55 -14.66 -6.45
C GLY A 51 0.72 -15.27 -7.57
N GLU A 52 -0.36 -15.97 -7.21
CA GLU A 52 -1.24 -16.65 -8.18
C GLU A 52 -1.89 -15.68 -9.16
N ASN A 53 -2.39 -14.54 -8.66
CA ASN A 53 -2.92 -13.47 -9.46
C ASN A 53 -2.33 -12.13 -9.00
N VAL A 54 -1.78 -11.36 -9.94
CA VAL A 54 -1.22 -10.03 -9.70
C VAL A 54 -1.92 -9.04 -10.62
N ASP A 55 -2.62 -8.06 -10.06
CA ASP A 55 -3.24 -6.96 -10.80
C ASP A 55 -2.44 -5.66 -10.61
N LEU A 56 -2.36 -4.86 -11.67
CA LEU A 56 -1.71 -3.55 -11.68
C LEU A 56 -2.72 -2.47 -12.05
N TYR A 57 -2.89 -1.49 -11.15
CA TYR A 57 -3.64 -0.28 -11.43
C TYR A 57 -2.70 0.94 -11.45
N LEU A 58 -2.78 1.73 -12.51
CA LEU A 58 -2.05 2.97 -12.70
C LEU A 58 -3.03 4.14 -12.77
N HIS A 59 -2.87 5.12 -11.89
CA HIS A 59 -3.77 6.27 -11.80
C HIS A 59 -3.06 7.59 -12.15
N GLN A 60 -3.71 8.36 -13.01
CA GLN A 60 -3.33 9.74 -13.35
C GLN A 60 -4.14 10.71 -12.48
N THR A 61 -3.49 11.29 -11.48
CA THR A 61 -3.98 12.45 -10.71
C THR A 61 -3.88 13.76 -11.50
N ASN A 62 -3.00 13.82 -12.51
CA ASN A 62 -2.93 14.91 -13.49
C ASN A 62 -2.92 14.31 -14.91
N PRO A 63 -3.89 14.67 -15.78
CA PRO A 63 -4.01 14.11 -17.13
C PRO A 63 -2.86 14.49 -18.08
N ASP A 64 -2.13 15.58 -17.79
CA ASP A 64 -1.01 16.04 -18.62
C ASP A 64 0.30 15.28 -18.31
N LEU A 65 0.28 14.41 -17.29
CA LEU A 65 1.45 13.70 -16.79
C LEU A 65 1.22 12.17 -16.81
N PRO A 66 2.30 11.36 -16.92
CA PRO A 66 2.20 9.91 -16.74
C PRO A 66 1.63 9.54 -15.37
N ALA A 67 1.11 8.32 -15.21
CA ALA A 67 0.51 7.87 -13.96
C ALA A 67 1.43 8.15 -12.74
N GLN A 68 0.88 8.85 -11.74
CA GLN A 68 1.64 9.26 -10.56
C GLN A 68 1.39 8.33 -9.37
N VAL A 69 0.39 7.45 -9.47
CA VAL A 69 0.11 6.41 -8.48
C VAL A 69 0.10 5.06 -9.18
N GLY A 70 0.88 4.12 -8.66
CA GLY A 70 0.88 2.73 -9.09
C GLY A 70 0.54 1.83 -7.92
N VAL A 71 -0.33 0.85 -8.16
CA VAL A 71 -0.77 -0.13 -7.18
C VAL A 71 -0.66 -1.53 -7.75
N PHE A 72 0.04 -2.40 -7.04
CA PHE A 72 -0.10 -3.84 -7.21
C PHE A 72 -1.03 -4.40 -6.13
N VAL A 73 -1.88 -5.34 -6.51
CA VAL A 73 -2.64 -6.20 -5.59
C VAL A 73 -2.41 -7.64 -5.98
N VAL A 74 -2.03 -8.47 -5.01
CA VAL A 74 -1.83 -9.90 -5.16
C VAL A 74 -2.99 -10.62 -4.50
N THR A 75 -3.63 -11.52 -5.24
CA THR A 75 -4.73 -12.36 -4.73
C THR A 75 -4.46 -13.83 -5.03
N ASP A 76 -5.22 -14.70 -4.35
CA ASP A 76 -5.45 -16.05 -4.85
C ASP A 76 -6.28 -16.03 -6.16
N ALA A 77 -6.41 -17.20 -6.80
CA ALA A 77 -7.20 -17.35 -8.01
C ALA A 77 -8.68 -16.93 -7.85
N ASN A 78 -9.27 -17.12 -6.66
CA ASN A 78 -10.67 -16.74 -6.39
C ASN A 78 -10.86 -15.21 -6.34
N GLY A 79 -9.81 -14.47 -6.02
CA GLY A 79 -9.81 -13.01 -5.96
C GLY A 79 -9.60 -12.31 -7.31
N ALA A 80 -9.27 -13.05 -8.38
CA ALA A 80 -8.89 -12.46 -9.66
C ALA A 80 -9.92 -11.48 -10.23
N GLU A 81 -11.21 -11.80 -10.13
CA GLU A 81 -12.29 -10.94 -10.64
C GLU A 81 -12.46 -9.60 -9.92
N VAL A 82 -11.95 -9.48 -8.68
CA VAL A 82 -12.10 -8.27 -7.85
C VAL A 82 -10.77 -7.57 -7.60
N ALA A 83 -9.65 -8.17 -8.01
CA ALA A 83 -8.31 -7.65 -7.79
C ALA A 83 -8.15 -6.22 -8.35
N HIS A 84 -8.66 -5.96 -9.55
CA HIS A 84 -8.61 -4.63 -10.16
C HIS A 84 -9.36 -3.57 -9.37
N ASP A 85 -10.59 -3.87 -8.94
CA ASP A 85 -11.39 -2.94 -8.12
C ASP A 85 -10.72 -2.69 -6.76
N ILE A 86 -10.05 -3.70 -6.18
CA ILE A 86 -9.28 -3.55 -4.96
C ILE A 86 -8.05 -2.68 -5.21
N ALA A 87 -7.36 -2.81 -6.34
CA ALA A 87 -6.22 -1.97 -6.70
C ALA A 87 -6.63 -0.50 -6.86
N MET A 88 -7.79 -0.25 -7.49
CA MET A 88 -8.41 1.08 -7.54
C MET A 88 -8.75 1.62 -6.14
N HIS A 89 -9.31 0.77 -5.27
CA HIS A 89 -9.63 1.13 -3.90
C HIS A 89 -8.37 1.51 -3.11
N VAL A 90 -7.32 0.70 -3.17
CA VAL A 90 -6.02 0.96 -2.51
C VAL A 90 -5.41 2.29 -3.00
N ALA A 91 -5.50 2.58 -4.31
CA ALA A 91 -5.01 3.85 -4.85
C ALA A 91 -5.69 5.07 -4.20
N ALA A 92 -7.01 4.98 -3.97
CA ALA A 92 -7.85 6.04 -3.43
C ALA A 92 -7.81 6.15 -1.89
N PHE A 93 -8.02 5.03 -1.19
CA PHE A 93 -8.20 4.98 0.27
C PHE A 93 -6.92 4.75 1.06
N ARG A 94 -5.82 4.38 0.39
CA ARG A 94 -4.46 4.36 0.94
C ARG A 94 -4.32 3.58 2.27
N PRO A 95 -4.81 2.33 2.36
CA PRO A 95 -4.58 1.52 3.55
C PRO A 95 -3.08 1.38 3.82
N SER A 96 -2.71 1.44 5.09
CA SER A 96 -1.33 1.28 5.57
C SER A 96 -0.92 -0.19 5.65
N CYS A 97 -1.88 -1.09 5.83
CA CYS A 97 -1.64 -2.53 6.03
C CYS A 97 -2.81 -3.36 5.51
N LEU A 98 -2.61 -4.66 5.36
CA LEU A 98 -3.61 -5.59 4.81
C LEU A 98 -4.77 -5.80 5.80
N ASP A 99 -4.42 -6.17 7.01
CA ASP A 99 -5.34 -6.55 8.07
C ASP A 99 -4.81 -6.11 9.44
N ARG A 100 -5.60 -6.39 10.48
CA ARG A 100 -5.27 -5.99 11.86
C ARG A 100 -4.04 -6.70 12.39
N ASP A 101 -3.81 -7.95 11.95
CA ASP A 101 -2.68 -8.78 12.38
C ASP A 101 -1.36 -8.29 11.75
N SER A 102 -1.44 -7.53 10.66
CA SER A 102 -0.32 -6.86 10.02
C SER A 102 0.18 -5.63 10.78
N ILE A 103 -0.52 -5.17 11.81
CA ILE A 103 -0.11 -4.01 12.62
C ILE A 103 0.85 -4.47 13.73
N PRO A 104 2.08 -3.93 13.79
CA PRO A 104 3.00 -4.19 14.91
C PRO A 104 2.35 -3.89 16.26
N SER A 105 2.52 -4.79 17.22
CA SER A 105 1.89 -4.65 18.54
C SER A 105 2.30 -3.38 19.26
N ASP A 106 3.53 -2.91 19.07
CA ASP A 106 4.02 -1.68 19.70
C ASP A 106 3.33 -0.42 19.14
N ILE A 107 2.97 -0.41 17.85
CA ILE A 107 2.17 0.67 17.24
C ILE A 107 0.76 0.63 17.83
N LEU A 108 0.15 -0.55 17.89
CA LEU A 108 -1.22 -0.71 18.39
C LEU A 108 -1.34 -0.35 19.88
N ASP A 109 -0.36 -0.73 20.69
CA ASP A 109 -0.33 -0.42 22.12
C ASP A 109 -0.13 1.09 22.36
N LYS A 110 0.78 1.73 21.60
CA LYS A 110 0.95 3.20 21.64
C LYS A 110 -0.33 3.94 21.24
N GLU A 111 -1.03 3.46 20.22
CA GLU A 111 -2.30 4.05 19.78
C GLU A 111 -3.36 3.90 20.87
N ARG A 112 -3.50 2.69 21.46
CA ARG A 112 -4.44 2.44 22.56
C ARG A 112 -4.16 3.35 23.77
N ASP A 113 -2.90 3.51 24.16
CA ASP A 113 -2.49 4.38 25.25
C ASP A 113 -2.83 5.85 24.97
N THR A 114 -2.58 6.29 23.73
CA THR A 114 -2.89 7.65 23.27
C THR A 114 -4.39 7.92 23.33
N LEU A 115 -5.19 7.01 22.79
CA LEU A 115 -6.65 7.10 22.80
C LEU A 115 -7.23 7.06 24.23
N THR A 116 -6.62 6.27 25.12
CA THR A 116 -7.01 6.19 26.53
C THR A 116 -6.76 7.52 27.23
N LYS A 117 -5.55 8.10 27.07
CA LYS A 117 -5.20 9.41 27.66
C LYS A 117 -6.11 10.52 27.15
N LEU A 118 -6.37 10.58 25.84
CA LEU A 118 -7.28 11.56 25.25
C LEU A 118 -8.70 11.41 25.82
N THR A 119 -9.21 10.18 25.92
CA THR A 119 -10.56 9.94 26.44
C THR A 119 -10.72 10.32 27.92
N LEU A 120 -9.68 10.11 28.73
CA LEU A 120 -9.65 10.55 30.13
C LEU A 120 -9.58 12.08 30.24
N GLN A 121 -8.77 12.74 29.40
CA GLN A 121 -8.68 14.21 29.32
C GLN A 121 -10.01 14.85 28.89
N ASP A 122 -10.80 14.16 28.06
CA ASP A 122 -12.16 14.55 27.68
C ASP A 122 -13.18 14.47 28.85
N GLY A 123 -12.74 14.11 30.07
CA GLY A 123 -13.56 14.05 31.27
C GLY A 123 -14.56 12.88 31.30
N LYS A 124 -14.34 11.84 30.49
CA LYS A 124 -15.23 10.67 30.46
C LYS A 124 -15.04 9.81 31.71
N PRO A 125 -16.12 9.22 32.28
CA PRO A 125 -16.00 8.30 33.41
C PRO A 125 -15.08 7.11 33.09
N GLU A 126 -14.16 6.78 34.01
CA GLU A 126 -13.17 5.70 33.82
C GLU A 126 -13.82 4.37 33.40
N ALA A 127 -14.99 4.06 33.97
CA ALA A 127 -15.73 2.83 33.68
C ALA A 127 -16.14 2.67 32.20
N ILE A 128 -16.29 3.78 31.45
CA ILE A 128 -16.67 3.73 30.02
C ILE A 128 -15.49 3.90 29.07
N VAL A 129 -14.31 4.30 29.57
CA VAL A 129 -13.12 4.56 28.75
C VAL A 129 -12.73 3.35 27.89
N PRO A 130 -12.66 2.10 28.40
CA PRO A 130 -12.28 0.95 27.59
C PRO A 130 -13.17 0.77 26.35
N LYS A 131 -14.49 0.94 26.51
CA LYS A 131 -15.46 0.82 25.42
C LYS A 131 -15.31 1.92 24.38
N ILE A 132 -15.00 3.16 24.81
CA ILE A 132 -14.75 4.28 23.89
C ILE A 132 -13.47 4.04 23.11
N VAL A 133 -12.40 3.62 23.79
CA VAL A 133 -11.10 3.32 23.17
C VAL A 133 -11.23 2.19 22.16
N GLU A 134 -11.98 1.13 22.47
CA GLU A 134 -12.29 0.06 21.52
C GLU A 134 -13.01 0.58 20.27
N GLY A 135 -13.99 1.47 20.43
CA GLY A 135 -14.66 2.14 19.31
C GLY A 135 -13.71 2.97 18.45
N ARG A 136 -12.79 3.72 19.07
CA ARG A 136 -11.77 4.52 18.38
C ARG A 136 -10.72 3.65 17.68
N LEU A 137 -10.31 2.53 18.28
CA LEU A 137 -9.45 1.54 17.63
C LEU A 137 -10.13 0.88 16.43
N ASN A 138 -11.43 0.62 16.50
CA ASN A 138 -12.17 0.15 15.32
C ASN A 138 -12.18 1.16 14.18
N ALA A 139 -12.24 2.48 14.48
CA ALA A 139 -12.07 3.52 13.46
C ALA A 139 -10.65 3.52 12.89
N PHE A 140 -9.63 3.38 13.75
CA PHE A 140 -8.23 3.26 13.32
C PHE A 140 -8.02 2.09 12.35
N TYR A 141 -8.61 0.91 12.61
CA TYR A 141 -8.55 -0.22 11.68
C TYR A 141 -9.25 0.09 10.36
N LYS A 142 -10.43 0.72 10.38
CA LYS A 142 -11.12 1.14 9.16
C LYS A 142 -10.32 2.13 8.32
N ASP A 143 -9.47 2.93 8.94
CA ASP A 143 -8.64 3.89 8.20
C ASP A 143 -7.35 3.25 7.66
N ASN A 144 -6.81 2.23 8.35
CA ASN A 144 -5.46 1.71 8.08
C ASN A 144 -5.42 0.31 7.47
N CYS A 145 -6.43 -0.54 7.70
CA CYS A 145 -6.44 -1.94 7.27
C CYS A 145 -7.33 -2.11 6.05
N LEU A 146 -6.77 -2.59 4.94
CA LEU A 146 -7.48 -2.80 3.69
C LEU A 146 -8.78 -3.59 3.88
N VAL A 147 -8.73 -4.71 4.61
CA VAL A 147 -9.91 -5.58 4.77
C VAL A 147 -11.04 -4.97 5.63
N ASP A 148 -10.71 -3.97 6.45
CA ASP A 148 -11.66 -3.26 7.30
C ASP A 148 -12.27 -2.02 6.62
N GLN A 149 -11.66 -1.52 5.55
CA GLN A 149 -12.15 -0.38 4.77
C GLN A 149 -13.46 -0.70 4.05
N ASP A 150 -14.37 0.29 4.03
CA ASP A 150 -15.59 0.24 3.22
C ASP A 150 -15.20 0.27 1.73
N PHE A 151 -15.71 -0.68 0.95
CA PHE A 151 -15.22 -0.93 -0.40
C PHE A 151 -15.60 0.21 -1.36
N ALA A 152 -14.64 0.72 -2.13
CA ALA A 152 -14.84 1.90 -2.97
C ALA A 152 -15.98 1.71 -4.00
N ARG A 153 -16.13 0.50 -4.52
CA ARG A 153 -17.14 0.17 -5.53
C ARG A 153 -18.52 -0.09 -4.93
N ASP A 154 -18.57 -0.56 -3.69
CA ASP A 154 -19.81 -0.77 -2.91
C ASP A 154 -19.55 -0.50 -1.43
N PRO A 155 -19.77 0.75 -0.96
CA PRO A 155 -19.51 1.13 0.43
C PRO A 155 -20.45 0.46 1.45
N SER A 156 -21.43 -0.33 1.02
CA SER A 156 -22.28 -1.10 1.94
C SER A 156 -21.56 -2.30 2.56
N GLN A 157 -20.42 -2.70 1.98
CA GLN A 157 -19.60 -3.82 2.42
C GLN A 157 -18.14 -3.40 2.57
N THR A 158 -17.41 -4.05 3.47
CA THR A 158 -15.96 -3.86 3.55
C THR A 158 -15.26 -4.71 2.49
N VAL A 159 -14.02 -4.36 2.13
CA VAL A 159 -13.19 -5.18 1.23
C VAL A 159 -13.09 -6.63 1.73
N GLY A 160 -12.90 -6.83 3.04
CA GLY A 160 -12.86 -8.16 3.64
C GLY A 160 -14.17 -8.95 3.47
N LYS A 161 -15.34 -8.29 3.53
CA LYS A 161 -16.64 -8.94 3.27
C LYS A 161 -16.77 -9.35 1.81
N VAL A 162 -16.34 -8.51 0.88
CA VAL A 162 -16.35 -8.81 -0.56
C VAL A 162 -15.47 -10.02 -0.87
N LEU A 163 -14.25 -10.04 -0.33
CA LEU A 163 -13.32 -11.16 -0.46
C LEU A 163 -13.91 -12.45 0.13
N LYS A 164 -14.47 -12.39 1.34
CA LYS A 164 -15.09 -13.53 2.00
C LYS A 164 -16.27 -14.10 1.19
N GLY A 165 -17.09 -13.24 0.59
CA GLY A 165 -18.21 -13.66 -0.26
C GLY A 165 -17.78 -14.45 -1.49
N LYS A 166 -16.55 -14.22 -1.97
CA LYS A 166 -15.93 -14.95 -3.09
C LYS A 166 -15.03 -16.10 -2.65
N ASN A 167 -14.91 -16.36 -1.34
CA ASN A 167 -13.90 -17.27 -0.78
C ASN A 167 -12.48 -16.95 -1.30
N ALA A 168 -12.19 -15.65 -1.40
CA ALA A 168 -10.96 -15.10 -1.95
C ALA A 168 -10.11 -14.45 -0.86
N LYS A 169 -8.84 -14.22 -1.17
CA LYS A 169 -7.89 -13.53 -0.30
C LYS A 169 -7.01 -12.59 -1.09
N VAL A 170 -6.70 -11.44 -0.50
CA VAL A 170 -5.56 -10.60 -0.88
C VAL A 170 -4.39 -11.03 0.00
N THR A 171 -3.24 -11.31 -0.59
CA THR A 171 -2.04 -11.72 0.14
C THR A 171 -1.05 -10.57 0.32
N GLU A 172 -1.02 -9.64 -0.64
CA GLU A 172 -0.11 -8.50 -0.62
C GLU A 172 -0.69 -7.36 -1.45
N PHE A 173 -0.37 -6.12 -1.08
CA PHE A 173 -0.51 -4.98 -1.97
C PHE A 173 0.68 -4.04 -1.81
N VAL A 174 1.02 -3.34 -2.89
CA VAL A 174 2.05 -2.29 -2.87
C VAL A 174 1.47 -1.06 -3.53
N ARG A 175 1.58 0.09 -2.86
CA ARG A 175 1.14 1.38 -3.39
C ARG A 175 2.29 2.38 -3.41
N PHE A 176 2.69 2.80 -4.60
CA PHE A 176 3.62 3.90 -4.77
C PHE A 176 2.91 5.14 -5.31
N GLN A 177 3.30 6.30 -4.78
CA GLN A 177 2.89 7.61 -5.24
C GLN A 177 4.13 8.49 -5.41
N VAL A 178 4.20 9.21 -6.54
CA VAL A 178 5.27 10.18 -6.80
C VAL A 178 5.22 11.28 -5.73
N GLY A 179 6.38 11.58 -5.12
CA GLY A 179 6.53 12.64 -4.11
C GLY A 179 6.04 12.31 -2.70
N ALA A 180 5.45 11.13 -2.47
CA ALA A 180 5.03 10.66 -1.14
C ALA A 180 6.20 10.18 -0.27
#